data_AF-A0A260QDF1-F1
#
_entry.id   AF-A0A260QDF1-F1
#
_cell.length_a   1.000
_cell.length_b   1.000
_cell.length_c   1.000
_cell.angle_alpha   90.00
_cell.angle_beta   90.00
_cell.angle_gamma   90.00
#
_symmetry.space_group_name_H-M   'P 1'
#
loop_
_entity.id
_entity.type
_entity.pdbx_description
1 polymer ?
#
loop_
_entity_poly.entity_id
_entity_poly.type
_entity_poly.pdbx_seq_one_letter_code
_entity_poly.pdbx_strand_id
1 'polypeptide(L)'
;MTTAFTWYPSTDTSSTDAFLRARRWFTDNLAAKLSTPATTERGPGAQWEQWKKEDAEITATVSIGCSGCPADTAERIYRVAEITQSAVTSDATVPVDSTTTVWVSAVPTAAGWSVDTLDF
;
A
#
# COMPACT_ATOMS: atom_id res chain seq x y z
N MET A 1 -13.85 -8.25 -1.69
CA MET A 1 -12.89 -7.19 -2.06
C MET A 1 -11.53 -7.84 -2.15
N THR A 2 -10.78 -7.62 -3.23
CA THR A 2 -9.49 -8.28 -3.47
C THR A 2 -8.37 -7.25 -3.28
N THR A 3 -7.41 -7.54 -2.40
CA THR A 3 -6.28 -6.66 -2.12
C THR A 3 -5.30 -6.70 -3.29
N ALA A 4 -5.12 -5.59 -3.99
CA ALA A 4 -4.19 -5.48 -5.13
C ALA A 4 -2.74 -5.20 -4.71
N PHE A 5 -2.51 -4.80 -3.46
CA PHE A 5 -1.20 -4.51 -2.88
C PHE A 5 -1.12 -5.02 -1.44
N THR A 6 -0.22 -5.99 -1.21
CA THR A 6 0.28 -6.33 0.12
C THR A 6 1.70 -6.88 -0.02
N TRP A 7 2.49 -6.82 1.04
CA TRP A 7 3.83 -7.38 1.06
C TRP A 7 3.78 -8.89 1.29
N TYR A 8 4.56 -9.61 0.51
CA TYR A 8 4.84 -11.02 0.69
C TYR A 8 6.34 -11.18 0.93
N PRO A 9 6.86 -10.92 2.15
CA PRO A 9 8.30 -11.02 2.46
C PRO A 9 8.96 -12.35 2.04
N SER A 10 8.18 -13.44 1.96
CA SER A 10 8.63 -14.75 1.46
C SER A 10 8.98 -14.76 -0.04
N THR A 11 8.43 -13.82 -0.83
CA THR A 11 8.63 -13.72 -2.29
C THR A 11 9.14 -12.35 -2.77
N ASP A 12 8.84 -11.28 -2.04
CA ASP A 12 9.28 -9.92 -2.34
C ASP A 12 10.73 -9.77 -1.87
N THR A 13 11.66 -9.55 -2.80
CA THR A 13 13.08 -9.38 -2.49
C THR A 13 13.35 -8.08 -1.72
N SER A 14 12.44 -7.11 -1.84
CA SER A 14 12.38 -5.88 -1.08
C SER A 14 10.94 -5.37 -0.98
N SER A 15 10.67 -4.43 -0.08
CA SER A 15 9.38 -3.73 0.02
C SER A 15 8.96 -3.01 -1.27
N THR A 16 9.90 -2.77 -2.20
CA THR A 16 9.68 -2.19 -3.53
C THR A 16 8.94 -3.13 -4.48
N ASP A 17 9.09 -4.45 -4.33
CA ASP A 17 8.53 -5.42 -5.28
C ASP A 17 6.99 -5.44 -5.25
N ALA A 18 6.40 -5.23 -4.07
CA ALA A 18 4.96 -5.02 -3.95
C ALA A 18 4.48 -3.79 -4.73
N PHE A 19 5.26 -2.69 -4.73
CA PHE A 19 4.92 -1.48 -5.49
C PHE A 19 5.00 -1.72 -7.00
N LEU A 20 5.98 -2.49 -7.45
CA LEU A 20 6.11 -2.86 -8.87
C LEU A 20 4.91 -3.68 -9.36
N ARG A 21 4.37 -4.60 -8.54
CA ARG A 21 3.15 -5.35 -8.87
C ARG A 21 1.91 -4.45 -8.97
N ALA A 22 1.82 -3.44 -8.12
CA ALA A 22 0.70 -2.50 -8.11
C ALA A 22 0.79 -1.41 -9.19
N ARG A 23 1.96 -1.25 -9.85
CA ARG A 23 2.28 -0.15 -10.79
C ARG A 23 1.21 0.12 -11.85
N ARG A 24 0.53 -0.92 -12.34
CA ARG A 24 -0.56 -0.79 -13.34
C ARG A 24 -1.74 0.07 -12.89
N TRP A 25 -1.88 0.34 -11.59
CA TRP A 25 -2.96 1.13 -11.01
C TRP A 25 -2.53 2.58 -10.72
N PHE A 26 -1.28 2.94 -10.98
CA PHE A 26 -0.70 4.23 -10.66
C PHE A 26 -0.56 5.09 -11.91
N THR A 27 -0.54 6.41 -11.75
CA THR A 27 -0.01 7.30 -12.77
C THR A 27 1.51 7.07 -12.93
N ASP A 28 2.06 7.39 -14.10
CA ASP A 28 3.51 7.24 -14.36
C ASP A 28 4.35 8.03 -13.35
N ASN A 29 3.86 9.19 -12.90
CA ASN A 29 4.50 10.01 -11.88
C ASN A 29 4.55 9.29 -10.52
N LEU A 30 3.40 8.80 -10.04
CA LEU A 30 3.36 8.06 -8.78
C LEU A 30 4.20 6.78 -8.85
N ALA A 31 4.13 6.05 -9.96
CA ALA A 31 4.95 4.88 -10.21
C ALA A 31 6.45 5.21 -10.11
N ALA A 32 6.91 6.31 -10.72
CA ALA A 32 8.30 6.76 -10.63
C ALA A 32 8.70 7.13 -9.20
N LYS A 33 7.83 7.87 -8.48
CA LYS A 33 8.05 8.27 -7.07
C LYS A 33 8.19 7.05 -6.15
N LEU A 34 7.39 6.00 -6.37
CA LEU A 34 7.40 4.78 -5.55
C LEU A 34 8.44 3.75 -5.99
N SER A 35 9.00 3.87 -7.19
CA SER A 35 10.08 3.00 -7.68
C SER A 35 11.45 3.37 -7.11
N THR A 36 11.58 4.53 -6.46
CA THR A 36 12.81 4.91 -5.78
C THR A 36 12.82 4.25 -4.40
N PRO A 37 13.80 3.37 -4.09
CA PRO A 37 13.91 2.75 -2.78
C PRO A 37 14.00 3.86 -1.73
N ALA A 38 13.05 3.91 -0.81
CA ALA A 38 13.22 4.77 0.34
C ALA A 38 14.42 4.22 1.13
N THR A 39 15.42 5.06 1.37
CA THR A 39 16.60 4.76 2.22
C THR A 39 16.23 4.44 3.67
N THR A 40 14.93 4.47 3.98
CA THR A 40 14.30 4.10 5.23
C THR A 40 13.09 3.28 4.78
N GLU A 41 13.07 1.99 5.08
CA GLU A 41 11.98 1.08 4.70
C GLU A 41 10.62 1.78 4.90
N ARG A 42 9.87 1.98 3.82
CA ARG A 42 8.47 2.40 3.90
C ARG A 42 7.67 1.19 4.37
N GLY A 43 7.65 1.02 5.68
CA GLY A 43 7.10 -0.09 6.46
C GLY A 43 7.68 0.00 7.87
N PRO A 44 7.24 -0.81 8.84
CA PRO A 44 7.89 -0.85 10.14
C PRO A 44 9.31 -1.40 9.95
N GLY A 45 10.28 -0.54 9.64
CA GLY A 45 11.63 -0.95 9.24
C GLY A 45 12.36 -1.78 10.31
N ALA A 46 11.95 -1.66 11.58
CA ALA A 46 12.45 -2.54 12.64
C ALA A 46 11.93 -4.00 12.55
N GLN A 47 10.81 -4.25 11.87
CA GLN A 47 10.15 -5.57 11.82
C GLN A 47 10.34 -6.31 10.49
N TRP A 48 10.71 -5.62 9.40
CA TRP A 48 10.87 -6.24 8.08
C TRP A 48 11.91 -7.37 8.06
N GLU A 49 13.09 -7.13 8.65
CA GLU A 49 14.14 -8.15 8.76
C GLU A 49 13.72 -9.33 9.65
N GLN A 50 12.82 -9.12 10.61
CA GLN A 50 12.27 -10.21 11.43
C GLN A 50 11.26 -11.03 10.62
N TRP A 51 10.31 -10.38 9.95
CA TRP A 51 9.32 -11.02 9.09
C TRP A 51 9.97 -11.84 7.98
N LYS A 52 11.05 -11.33 7.40
CA LYS A 52 11.83 -12.05 6.40
C LYS A 52 12.49 -13.32 6.96
N LYS A 53 13.01 -13.29 8.19
CA LYS A 53 13.58 -14.47 8.85
C LYS A 53 12.51 -15.52 9.19
N GLU A 54 11.30 -15.08 9.50
CA GLU A 54 10.17 -15.92 9.90
C GLU A 54 9.30 -16.38 8.73
N ASP A 55 9.70 -16.06 7.49
CA ASP A 55 8.93 -16.32 6.26
C ASP A 55 7.49 -15.77 6.34
N ALA A 56 7.33 -14.62 6.99
CA ALA A 56 6.03 -14.06 7.28
C ALA A 56 5.33 -13.53 6.02
N GLU A 57 4.01 -13.70 5.96
CA GLU A 57 3.12 -13.05 5.00
C GLU A 57 2.40 -11.87 5.67
N ILE A 58 2.39 -10.70 5.05
CA ILE A 58 1.59 -9.57 5.56
C ILE A 58 0.21 -9.62 4.93
N THR A 59 -0.79 -9.79 5.78
CA THR A 59 -2.20 -9.62 5.41
C THR A 59 -2.65 -8.22 5.82
N ALA A 60 -3.51 -7.61 4.99
CA ALA A 60 -4.02 -6.27 5.23
C ALA A 60 -5.53 -6.24 5.05
N THR A 61 -6.22 -5.61 6.00
CA THR A 61 -7.63 -5.21 5.86
C THR A 61 -7.67 -3.72 5.56
N VAL A 62 -8.38 -3.36 4.49
CA VAL A 62 -8.49 -1.96 4.04
C VAL A 62 -9.95 -1.54 4.09
N SER A 63 -10.23 -0.47 4.84
CA SER A 63 -11.48 0.28 4.72
C SER A 63 -11.24 1.48 3.80
N ILE A 64 -12.16 1.75 2.88
CA ILE A 64 -12.10 2.93 2.02
C ILE A 64 -13.27 3.84 2.37
N GLY A 65 -12.93 5.00 2.89
CA GLY A 65 -13.85 6.06 3.24
C GLY A 65 -13.60 7.34 2.45
N CYS A 66 -14.38 8.37 2.80
CA CYS A 66 -14.37 9.67 2.15
C CYS A 66 -14.62 10.78 3.18
N SER A 67 -14.20 10.54 4.44
CA SER A 67 -14.48 11.43 5.56
C SER A 67 -13.74 12.76 5.36
N GLY A 68 -14.49 13.81 5.01
CA GLY A 68 -13.94 15.15 4.74
C GLY A 68 -13.30 15.35 3.37
N CYS A 69 -13.43 14.39 2.45
CA CYS A 69 -12.94 14.61 1.08
C CYS A 69 -13.86 15.59 0.31
N PRO A 70 -13.30 16.35 -0.64
CA PRO A 70 -14.10 17.08 -1.62
C PRO A 70 -15.05 16.15 -2.39
N ALA A 71 -16.12 16.73 -2.97
CA ALA A 71 -16.96 15.98 -3.90
C ALA A 71 -16.15 15.52 -5.12
N ASP A 72 -16.46 14.31 -5.61
CA ASP A 72 -15.84 13.77 -6.81
C ASP A 72 -16.13 14.67 -8.02
N THR A 73 -15.10 14.88 -8.85
CA THR A 73 -15.26 15.57 -10.14
C THR A 73 -14.86 14.64 -11.29
N ALA A 74 -15.07 15.09 -12.53
CA ALA A 74 -14.63 14.33 -13.70
C ALA A 74 -13.10 14.24 -13.80
N GLU A 75 -12.39 15.16 -13.13
CA GLU A 75 -10.94 15.30 -13.17
C GLU A 75 -10.24 14.63 -11.98
N ARG A 76 -10.93 14.51 -10.84
CA ARG A 76 -10.30 14.00 -9.61
C ARG A 76 -11.28 13.39 -8.62
N ILE A 77 -10.83 12.31 -7.99
CA ILE A 77 -11.51 11.62 -6.89
C ILE A 77 -10.56 11.57 -5.69
N TYR A 78 -11.10 11.77 -4.48
CA TYR A 78 -10.36 11.67 -3.23
C TYR A 78 -10.96 10.61 -2.32
N ARG A 79 -10.11 9.79 -1.71
CA ARG A 79 -10.52 8.77 -0.73
C ARG A 79 -9.54 8.73 0.43
N VAL A 80 -10.00 8.20 1.55
CA VAL A 80 -9.17 7.88 2.71
C VAL A 80 -9.18 6.37 2.85
N ALA A 81 -8.01 5.74 2.86
CA ALA A 81 -7.85 4.34 3.15
C ALA A 81 -7.37 4.18 4.59
N GLU A 82 -8.07 3.41 5.41
CA GLU A 82 -7.56 2.96 6.70
C GLU A 82 -7.13 1.50 6.57
N ILE A 83 -5.89 1.24 6.96
CA ILE A 83 -5.23 -0.03 6.73
C ILE A 83 -4.82 -0.61 8.09
N THR A 84 -5.35 -1.78 8.41
CA THR A 84 -4.86 -2.61 9.50
C THR A 84 -4.11 -3.80 8.93
N GLN A 85 -2.99 -4.17 9.54
CA GLN A 85 -2.12 -5.22 9.02
C GLN A 85 -1.89 -6.30 10.07
N SER A 86 -1.56 -7.50 9.62
CA SER A 86 -1.13 -8.61 10.47
C SER A 86 -0.02 -9.38 9.77
N ALA A 87 1.03 -9.70 10.51
CA ALA A 87 2.06 -10.61 10.08
C ALA A 87 1.66 -12.05 10.40
N VAL A 88 1.64 -12.90 9.39
CA VAL A 88 1.28 -14.32 9.49
C VAL A 88 2.55 -15.13 9.29
N THR A 89 2.98 -15.85 10.32
CA THR A 89 4.08 -16.82 10.27
C THR A 89 3.52 -18.24 10.34
N SER A 90 4.38 -19.27 10.28
CA SER A 90 3.96 -20.65 10.52
C SER A 90 3.35 -20.87 11.91
N ASP A 91 3.73 -20.04 12.87
CA ASP A 91 3.48 -20.27 14.29
C ASP A 91 2.40 -19.34 14.86
N ALA A 92 2.20 -18.16 14.26
CA ALA A 92 1.29 -17.14 14.79
C ALA A 92 0.77 -16.16 13.72
N THR A 93 -0.35 -15.51 14.05
CA THR A 93 -0.79 -14.27 13.40
C THR A 93 -0.66 -13.14 14.42
N VAL A 94 0.20 -12.17 14.14
CA VAL A 94 0.51 -11.05 15.03
C VAL A 94 0.01 -9.75 14.40
N PRO A 95 -0.90 -9.00 15.05
CA PRO A 95 -1.32 -7.68 14.58
C PRO A 95 -0.13 -6.73 14.50
N VAL A 96 -0.12 -5.87 13.47
CA VAL A 96 0.76 -4.70 13.46
C VAL A 96 0.03 -3.60 14.20
N ASP A 97 0.57 -3.16 15.33
CA ASP A 97 -0.16 -2.34 16.33
C ASP A 97 -0.65 -0.97 15.84
N SER A 98 -0.19 -0.49 14.68
CA SER A 98 -0.58 0.80 14.10
C SER A 98 -1.54 0.63 12.93
N THR A 99 -2.73 1.23 13.04
CA THR A 99 -3.57 1.52 11.86
C THR A 99 -2.88 2.60 11.03
N THR A 100 -2.72 2.36 9.73
CA THR A 100 -2.17 3.34 8.79
C THR A 100 -3.32 4.04 8.06
N THR A 101 -3.35 5.36 8.09
CA THR A 101 -4.30 6.15 7.30
C THR A 101 -3.58 6.69 6.07
N VAL A 102 -4.15 6.49 4.89
CA VAL A 102 -3.58 6.97 3.63
C VAL A 102 -4.61 7.82 2.89
N TRP A 103 -4.24 9.05 2.57
CA TRP A 103 -5.02 9.92 1.70
C TRP A 103 -4.67 9.61 0.24
N VAL A 104 -5.69 9.27 -0.53
CA VAL A 104 -5.57 8.79 -1.90
C VAL A 104 -6.26 9.78 -2.82
N SER A 105 -5.59 10.16 -3.91
CA SER A 105 -6.27 10.78 -5.04
C SER A 105 -6.12 9.96 -6.31
N ALA A 106 -7.14 9.99 -7.15
CA ALA A 106 -7.13 9.35 -8.47
C ALA A 106 -7.51 10.37 -9.55
N VAL A 107 -6.99 10.15 -10.76
CA VAL A 107 -7.24 10.98 -11.94
C VAL A 107 -7.62 10.09 -13.14
N PRO A 108 -8.42 10.60 -14.10
CA PRO A 108 -8.70 9.87 -15.32
C PRO A 108 -7.44 9.76 -16.19
N THR A 109 -7.23 8.59 -16.76
CA THR A 109 -6.17 8.29 -17.73
C THR A 109 -6.75 7.55 -18.92
N ALA A 110 -5.96 7.29 -19.96
CA ALA A 110 -6.37 6.48 -21.10
C ALA A 110 -6.80 5.05 -20.71
N ALA A 111 -6.34 4.53 -19.57
CA ALA A 111 -6.69 3.19 -19.06
C ALA A 111 -7.87 3.20 -18.07
N GLY A 112 -8.49 4.36 -17.83
CA GLY A 112 -9.47 4.58 -16.77
C GLY A 112 -8.86 5.37 -15.60
N TRP A 113 -9.46 5.27 -14.42
CA TRP A 113 -8.96 5.96 -13.23
C TRP A 113 -7.68 5.31 -12.70
N SER A 114 -6.66 6.13 -12.46
CA SER A 114 -5.40 5.70 -11.86
C SER A 114 -5.11 6.52 -10.61
N VAL A 115 -4.48 5.89 -9.62
CA VAL A 115 -4.04 6.56 -8.39
C VAL A 115 -2.90 7.51 -8.72
N ASP A 116 -3.06 8.77 -8.32
CA ASP A 116 -2.15 9.87 -8.61
C ASP A 116 -1.30 10.25 -7.39
N THR A 117 -1.89 10.23 -6.19
CA THR A 117 -1.17 10.53 -4.95
C THR A 117 -1.52 9.54 -3.84
N LEU A 118 -0.52 9.26 -3.01
CA LEU A 118 -0.63 8.55 -1.74
C LEU A 118 0.13 9.38 -0.70
N ASP A 119 -0.61 9.89 0.30
CA ASP A 119 -0.07 10.67 1.40
C ASP A 119 -0.35 9.92 2.71
N PHE A 120 0.72 9.60 3.45
CA PHE A 120 0.73 8.78 4.67
C PHE A 120 0.82 9.65 5.93
#